data_AF-A0A8J3BZH4-F1
#
_entry.id   AF-A0A8J3BZH4-F1
#
_cell.length_a   1.000
_cell.length_b   1.000
_cell.length_c   1.000
_cell.angle_alpha   90.00
_cell.angle_beta   90.00
_cell.angle_gamma   90.00
#
_symmetry.space_group_name_H-M   'P 1'
#
loop_
_entity.id
_entity.type
_entity.pdbx_description
1 polymer ?
#
loop_
_entity_poly.entity_id
_entity_poly.type
_entity_poly.pdbx_seq_one_letter_code
_entity_poly.pdbx_strand_id
1 'polypeptide(L)'
;MALTADSPLSARVRADTRTDHDAAQRSGFLDALAAGRLPRAAYTDLAAQHWHIYRALEQAAARMAADPVAGRFVAAELTRVPALTADLHFLAGRRWHRRLAALPATLAYRRRLHEVAAVHPPSFVAHHYTRYMGDLSGGQYLGPVIARAYGLDGDGHRFFVFDGVDPAAFRAGYRRLLDAAPWGGAEQDTFLDEVAVAYRLTIDVLDELRERWE
;
A
#
# COMPACT_ATOMS: atom_id res chain seq x y z
N MET A 1 12.62 -13.85 23.60
CA MET A 1 12.05 -12.82 24.50
C MET A 1 10.81 -12.26 23.84
N ALA A 2 9.72 -12.10 24.59
CA ALA A 2 8.55 -11.36 24.10
C ALA A 2 8.91 -9.88 23.94
N LEU A 3 8.37 -9.22 22.91
CA LEU A 3 8.52 -7.76 22.77
C LEU A 3 7.69 -7.05 23.85
N THR A 4 8.20 -5.92 24.32
CA THR A 4 7.57 -5.08 25.35
C THR A 4 7.25 -3.70 24.79
N ALA A 5 6.54 -2.87 25.56
CA ALA A 5 6.28 -1.48 25.19
C ALA A 5 7.56 -0.66 24.95
N ASP A 6 8.67 -1.00 25.63
CA ASP A 6 9.98 -0.35 25.49
C ASP A 6 10.79 -0.86 24.29
N SER A 7 10.30 -1.87 23.57
CA SER A 7 10.96 -2.36 22.36
C SER A 7 10.82 -1.35 21.22
N PRO A 8 11.79 -1.28 20.28
CA PRO A 8 11.70 -0.38 19.14
C PRO A 8 10.37 -0.55 18.39
N LEU A 9 9.71 0.56 18.04
CA LEU A 9 8.40 0.55 17.38
C LEU A 9 8.44 -0.25 16.07
N SER A 10 9.56 -0.17 15.34
CA SER A 10 9.78 -0.93 14.11
C SER A 10 9.83 -2.45 14.33
N ALA A 11 10.29 -2.89 15.50
CA ALA A 11 10.29 -4.31 15.88
C ALA A 11 8.90 -4.78 16.30
N ARG A 12 8.18 -3.95 17.08
CA ARG A 12 6.78 -4.21 17.51
C ARG A 12 5.87 -4.38 16.29
N VAL A 13 5.82 -3.39 15.40
CA VAL A 13 4.96 -3.46 14.20
C VAL A 13 5.29 -4.66 13.32
N ARG A 14 6.56 -5.02 13.16
CA ARG A 14 6.96 -6.20 12.37
C ARG A 14 6.46 -7.51 12.99
N ALA A 15 6.43 -7.61 14.31
CA ALA A 15 5.95 -8.79 15.00
C ALA A 15 4.42 -8.86 14.93
N ASP A 16 3.75 -7.76 15.24
CA ASP A 16 2.29 -7.68 15.34
C ASP A 16 1.62 -7.92 13.99
N THR A 17 2.21 -7.44 12.90
CA THR A 17 1.60 -7.53 11.57
C THR A 17 2.01 -8.76 10.78
N ARG A 18 2.73 -9.71 11.38
CA ARG A 18 3.21 -10.89 10.64
C ARG A 18 2.03 -11.72 10.13
N THR A 19 1.06 -11.99 11.00
CA THR A 19 -0.13 -12.78 10.65
C THR A 19 -0.96 -12.09 9.57
N ASP A 20 -1.15 -10.78 9.70
CA ASP A 20 -1.91 -9.97 8.74
C ASP A 20 -1.21 -9.87 7.38
N HIS A 21 0.12 -9.73 7.39
CA HIS A 21 0.93 -9.78 6.17
C HIS A 21 0.76 -11.12 5.46
N ASP A 22 0.87 -12.23 6.20
CA ASP A 22 0.70 -13.56 5.63
C ASP A 22 -0.73 -13.77 5.12
N ALA A 23 -1.75 -13.22 5.80
CA ALA A 23 -3.14 -13.29 5.36
C ALA A 23 -3.37 -12.53 4.04
N ALA A 24 -2.82 -11.31 3.92
CA ALA A 24 -2.89 -10.54 2.68
C ALA A 24 -2.19 -11.23 1.50
N GLN A 25 -1.10 -11.96 1.73
CA GLN A 25 -0.45 -12.79 0.71
C GLN A 25 -1.28 -14.01 0.32
N ARG A 26 -2.06 -14.58 1.26
CA ARG A 26 -2.90 -15.77 1.05
C ARG A 26 -4.26 -15.49 0.41
N SER A 27 -4.56 -14.27 -0.03
CA SER A 27 -5.85 -13.96 -0.66
C SER A 27 -6.11 -14.76 -1.95
N GLY A 28 -5.10 -15.43 -2.53
CA GLY A 28 -5.23 -16.28 -3.72
C GLY A 28 -5.41 -15.51 -5.03
N PHE A 29 -5.98 -14.30 -4.98
CA PHE A 29 -6.15 -13.42 -6.13
C PHE A 29 -4.80 -13.00 -6.74
N LEU A 30 -3.87 -12.54 -5.90
CA LEU A 30 -2.52 -12.16 -6.35
C LEU A 30 -1.74 -13.35 -6.91
N ASP A 31 -1.89 -14.53 -6.31
CA ASP A 31 -1.28 -15.78 -6.81
C ASP A 31 -1.87 -16.20 -8.15
N ALA A 32 -3.19 -16.04 -8.34
CA ALA A 32 -3.85 -16.34 -9.60
C ALA A 32 -3.44 -15.35 -10.72
N LEU A 33 -3.25 -14.07 -10.40
CA LEU A 33 -2.65 -13.09 -11.32
C LEU A 33 -1.20 -13.46 -11.67
N ALA A 34 -0.37 -13.76 -10.67
CA ALA A 34 1.03 -14.12 -10.86
C ALA A 34 1.20 -15.40 -11.71
N ALA A 35 0.27 -16.34 -11.57
CA ALA A 35 0.23 -17.56 -12.37
C ALA A 35 -0.42 -17.38 -13.76
N GLY A 36 -0.91 -16.19 -14.10
CA GLY A 36 -1.60 -15.92 -15.37
C GLY A 36 -2.95 -16.64 -15.52
N ARG A 37 -3.55 -17.10 -14.41
CA ARG A 37 -4.84 -17.81 -14.41
C ARG A 37 -6.04 -16.88 -14.55
N LEU A 38 -5.86 -15.60 -14.24
CA LEU A 38 -6.88 -14.57 -14.39
C LEU A 38 -6.63 -13.73 -15.65
N PRO A 39 -7.68 -13.20 -16.29
CA PRO A 39 -7.53 -12.36 -17.47
C PRO A 39 -6.86 -11.03 -17.14
N ARG A 40 -6.24 -10.38 -18.14
CA ARG A 40 -5.62 -9.04 -18.01
C ARG A 40 -6.59 -7.98 -17.45
N ALA A 41 -7.89 -8.15 -17.67
CA ALA A 41 -8.90 -7.28 -17.13
C ALA A 41 -8.98 -7.32 -15.58
N ALA A 42 -8.70 -8.47 -14.95
CA ALA A 42 -8.62 -8.59 -13.49
C ALA A 42 -7.43 -7.80 -12.92
N TYR A 43 -6.26 -7.90 -13.56
CA TYR A 43 -5.11 -7.08 -13.21
C TYR A 43 -5.40 -5.58 -13.36
N THR A 44 -6.11 -5.22 -14.44
CA THR A 44 -6.51 -3.83 -14.69
C THR A 44 -7.46 -3.29 -13.60
N ASP A 45 -8.35 -4.14 -13.08
CA ASP A 45 -9.25 -3.80 -11.98
C ASP A 45 -8.45 -3.55 -10.68
N LEU A 46 -7.50 -4.44 -10.35
CA LEU A 46 -6.57 -4.24 -9.24
C LEU A 46 -5.81 -2.91 -9.34
N ALA A 47 -5.26 -2.60 -10.51
CA ALA A 47 -4.56 -1.33 -10.73
C ALA A 47 -5.48 -0.12 -10.51
N ALA A 48 -6.75 -0.21 -10.88
CA ALA A 48 -7.73 0.85 -10.64
C ALA A 48 -8.06 0.99 -9.15
N GLN A 49 -8.24 -0.11 -8.43
CA GLN A 49 -8.48 -0.07 -6.99
C GLN A 49 -7.29 0.52 -6.24
N HIS A 50 -6.06 0.15 -6.61
CA HIS A 50 -4.86 0.80 -6.09
C HIS A 50 -4.85 2.29 -6.41
N TRP A 51 -5.12 2.73 -7.64
CA TRP A 51 -5.16 4.16 -7.98
C TRP A 51 -6.08 4.95 -7.05
N HIS A 52 -7.26 4.39 -6.76
CA HIS A 52 -8.25 4.98 -5.85
C HIS A 52 -7.72 5.12 -4.41
N ILE A 53 -6.98 4.12 -3.91
CA ILE A 53 -6.36 4.12 -2.57
C ILE A 53 -5.17 5.09 -2.51
N TYR A 54 -4.21 4.98 -3.43
CA TYR A 54 -3.01 5.84 -3.43
C TYR A 54 -3.39 7.29 -3.65
N ARG A 55 -4.42 7.60 -4.44
CA ARG A 55 -4.91 8.97 -4.58
C ARG A 55 -5.37 9.57 -3.25
N ALA A 56 -6.05 8.79 -2.41
CA ALA A 56 -6.46 9.26 -1.08
C ALA A 56 -5.27 9.36 -0.12
N LEU A 57 -4.37 8.37 -0.14
CA LEU A 57 -3.17 8.35 0.70
C LEU A 57 -2.20 9.49 0.37
N GLU A 58 -1.96 9.78 -0.91
CA GLU A 58 -1.06 10.85 -1.34
C GLU A 58 -1.65 12.25 -1.12
N GLN A 59 -2.98 12.39 -1.13
CA GLN A 59 -3.63 13.62 -0.66
C GLN A 59 -3.43 13.82 0.84
N ALA A 60 -3.49 12.76 1.63
CA ALA A 60 -3.15 12.82 3.06
C ALA A 60 -1.67 13.16 3.25
N ALA A 61 -0.77 12.56 2.46
CA ALA A 61 0.67 12.85 2.50
C ALA A 61 0.96 14.33 2.22
N ALA A 62 0.29 14.95 1.24
CA ALA A 62 0.43 16.37 0.94
C ALA A 62 0.06 17.28 2.13
N ARG A 63 -0.93 16.88 2.95
CA ARG A 63 -1.29 17.59 4.18
C ARG A 63 -0.27 17.34 5.29
N MET A 64 0.13 16.08 5.44
CA MET A 64 1.07 15.63 6.48
C MET A 64 2.52 16.07 6.23
N ALA A 65 2.85 16.53 5.02
CA ALA A 65 4.16 17.07 4.70
C ALA A 65 4.59 18.26 5.59
N ALA A 66 3.62 19.01 6.13
CA ALA A 66 3.87 20.11 7.06
C ALA A 66 3.96 19.67 8.54
N ASP A 67 3.60 18.43 8.86
CA ASP A 67 3.68 17.90 10.23
C ASP A 67 5.14 17.61 10.61
N PRO A 68 5.61 18.01 11.80
CA PRO A 68 7.01 17.87 12.20
C PRO A 68 7.48 16.42 12.34
N VAL A 69 6.57 15.46 12.54
CA VAL A 69 6.88 14.03 12.67
C VAL A 69 6.50 13.29 11.39
N ALA A 70 5.24 13.39 10.98
CA ALA A 70 4.70 12.68 9.82
C ALA A 70 5.36 13.10 8.51
N GLY A 71 5.70 14.39 8.37
CA GLY A 71 6.33 14.93 7.17
C GLY A 71 7.67 14.28 6.84
N ARG A 72 8.36 13.73 7.86
CA ARG A 72 9.62 12.99 7.68
C ARG A 72 9.45 11.66 6.95
N PHE A 73 8.23 11.11 6.95
CA PHE A 73 7.89 9.87 6.25
C PHE A 73 7.43 10.13 4.81
N VAL A 74 7.07 11.37 4.46
CA VAL A 74 6.63 11.74 3.12
C VAL A 74 7.84 11.81 2.18
N ALA A 75 7.88 10.90 1.22
CA ALA A 75 8.98 10.77 0.28
C ALA A 75 8.46 10.81 -1.16
N ALA A 76 8.92 11.79 -1.95
CA ALA A 76 8.42 12.04 -3.30
C ALA A 76 8.67 10.85 -4.24
N GLU A 77 9.79 10.16 -4.05
CA GLU A 77 10.19 8.94 -4.76
C GLU A 77 9.22 7.76 -4.58
N LEU A 78 8.37 7.78 -3.54
CA LEU A 78 7.36 6.76 -3.32
C LEU A 78 6.04 7.03 -4.04
N THR A 79 5.79 8.26 -4.51
CA THR A 79 4.53 8.65 -5.18
C THR A 79 4.18 7.66 -6.30
N ARG A 80 2.97 7.09 -6.29
CA ARG A 80 2.48 6.05 -7.22
C ARG A 80 1.36 6.52 -8.14
N VAL A 81 0.58 7.55 -7.78
CA VAL A 81 -0.56 7.99 -8.62
C VAL A 81 -0.16 8.30 -10.07
N PRO A 82 0.97 8.96 -10.39
CA PRO A 82 1.40 9.16 -11.77
C PRO A 82 1.67 7.84 -12.50
N ALA A 83 2.36 6.90 -11.86
CA ALA A 83 2.66 5.58 -12.42
C ALA A 83 1.39 4.77 -12.68
N LEU A 84 0.48 4.70 -11.69
CA LEU A 84 -0.82 4.04 -11.81
C LEU A 84 -1.68 4.68 -12.90
N THR A 85 -1.62 6.01 -13.06
CA THR A 85 -2.37 6.70 -14.12
C THR A 85 -1.84 6.34 -15.50
N ALA A 86 -0.52 6.26 -15.68
CA ALA A 86 0.10 5.81 -16.92
C ALA A 86 -0.24 4.35 -17.23
N ASP A 87 -0.15 3.47 -16.23
CA ASP A 87 -0.52 2.06 -16.36
C ASP A 87 -1.99 1.91 -16.78
N LEU A 88 -2.92 2.64 -16.14
CA LEU A 88 -4.35 2.59 -16.48
C LEU A 88 -4.67 3.18 -17.86
N HIS A 89 -3.91 4.18 -18.32
CA HIS A 89 -4.02 4.66 -19.71
C HIS A 89 -3.64 3.57 -20.72
N PHE A 90 -2.60 2.81 -20.44
CA PHE A 90 -2.17 1.71 -21.29
C PHE A 90 -3.13 0.51 -21.22
N LEU A 91 -3.58 0.14 -20.02
CA LEU A 91 -4.41 -1.03 -19.78
C LEU A 91 -5.87 -0.84 -20.23
N ALA A 92 -6.44 0.35 -20.04
CA ALA A 92 -7.87 0.62 -20.25
C ALA A 92 -8.15 1.92 -21.02
N GLY A 93 -7.14 2.54 -21.63
CA GLY A 93 -7.30 3.76 -22.43
C GLY A 93 -7.58 5.02 -21.61
N ARG A 94 -7.59 6.19 -22.27
CA ARG A 94 -7.68 7.52 -21.63
C ARG A 94 -8.96 7.76 -20.81
N ARG A 95 -10.00 6.96 -21.02
CA ARG A 95 -11.30 7.06 -20.33
C ARG A 95 -11.53 5.94 -19.32
N TRP A 96 -10.46 5.29 -18.82
CA TRP A 96 -10.54 4.20 -17.86
C TRP A 96 -11.40 4.54 -16.63
N HIS A 97 -11.31 5.77 -16.12
CA HIS A 97 -12.04 6.25 -14.94
C HIS A 97 -13.56 6.23 -15.10
N ARG A 98 -14.08 6.18 -16.34
CA ARG A 98 -15.53 6.06 -16.61
C ARG A 98 -16.04 4.63 -16.48
N ARG A 99 -15.14 3.65 -16.46
CA ARG A 99 -15.46 2.21 -16.51
C ARG A 99 -14.96 1.45 -15.29
N LEU A 100 -13.92 1.95 -14.62
CA LEU A 100 -13.28 1.32 -13.46
C LEU A 100 -13.58 2.14 -12.19
N ALA A 101 -14.77 1.92 -11.63
CA ALA A 101 -15.18 2.53 -10.38
C ALA A 101 -14.47 1.88 -9.18
N ALA A 102 -14.38 2.63 -8.08
CA ALA A 102 -13.94 2.07 -6.83
C ALA A 102 -14.97 1.06 -6.33
N LEU A 103 -14.52 -0.14 -5.97
CA LEU A 103 -15.37 -1.16 -5.35
C LEU A 103 -15.77 -0.76 -3.92
N PRO A 104 -16.86 -1.30 -3.35
CA PRO A 104 -17.26 -1.10 -1.96
C PRO A 104 -16.13 -1.16 -0.92
N ALA A 105 -15.27 -2.20 -0.93
CA ALA A 105 -14.14 -2.31 -0.01
C ALA A 105 -13.10 -1.21 -0.25
N THR A 106 -12.88 -0.84 -1.53
CA THR A 106 -11.98 0.26 -1.89
C THR A 106 -12.52 1.62 -1.42
N LEU A 107 -13.84 1.83 -1.50
CA LEU A 107 -14.50 3.01 -0.94
C LEU A 107 -14.39 3.06 0.58
N ALA A 108 -14.51 1.92 1.26
CA ALA A 108 -14.32 1.82 2.71
C ALA A 108 -12.88 2.19 3.10
N TYR A 109 -11.87 1.71 2.37
CA TYR A 109 -10.48 2.08 2.60
C TYR A 109 -10.28 3.59 2.38
N ARG A 110 -10.73 4.14 1.24
CA ARG A 110 -10.64 5.58 0.99
C ARG A 110 -11.28 6.42 2.07
N ARG A 111 -12.46 6.00 2.56
CA ARG A 111 -13.15 6.68 3.65
C ARG A 111 -12.26 6.71 4.91
N ARG A 112 -11.67 5.57 5.31
CA ARG A 112 -10.77 5.52 6.46
C ARG A 112 -9.57 6.45 6.28
N LEU A 113 -8.93 6.46 5.11
CA LEU A 113 -7.82 7.38 4.81
C LEU A 113 -8.21 8.86 4.97
N HIS A 114 -9.41 9.23 4.53
CA HIS A 114 -9.91 10.60 4.72
C HIS A 114 -10.26 10.92 6.18
N GLU A 115 -10.78 9.95 6.93
CA GLU A 115 -11.18 10.11 8.33
C GLU A 115 -9.99 10.26 9.28
N VAL A 116 -8.92 9.45 9.10
CA VAL A 116 -7.80 9.42 10.06
C VAL A 116 -6.47 9.88 9.47
N ALA A 117 -6.08 9.38 8.30
CA ALA A 117 -4.76 9.67 7.75
C ALA A 117 -4.61 11.15 7.35
N ALA A 118 -5.70 11.82 7.01
CA ALA A 118 -5.68 13.23 6.63
C ALA A 118 -5.56 14.20 7.82
N VAL A 119 -5.70 13.74 9.07
CA VAL A 119 -5.79 14.58 10.27
C VAL A 119 -4.98 14.09 11.47
N HIS A 120 -4.53 12.83 11.50
CA HIS A 120 -3.83 12.24 12.64
C HIS A 120 -2.47 11.63 12.23
N PRO A 121 -1.33 12.18 12.69
CA PRO A 121 0.01 11.77 12.26
C PRO A 121 0.34 10.27 12.43
N PRO A 122 0.14 9.63 13.61
CA PRO A 122 0.39 8.19 13.75
C PRO A 122 -0.43 7.34 12.77
N SER A 123 -1.70 7.68 12.58
CA SER A 123 -2.60 6.95 11.66
C SER A 123 -2.22 7.14 10.19
N PHE A 124 -1.74 8.32 9.81
CA PHE A 124 -1.14 8.52 8.48
C PHE A 124 0.05 7.60 8.25
N VAL A 125 1.01 7.61 9.19
CA VAL A 125 2.23 6.81 9.07
C VAL A 125 1.92 5.32 9.05
N ALA A 126 0.86 4.88 9.74
CA ALA A 126 0.37 3.50 9.69
C ALA A 126 -0.04 3.07 8.28
N HIS A 127 -0.92 3.81 7.61
CA HIS A 127 -1.33 3.50 6.24
C HIS A 127 -0.18 3.63 5.23
N HIS A 128 0.63 4.68 5.39
CA HIS A 128 1.83 4.90 4.57
C HIS A 128 2.82 3.73 4.71
N TYR A 129 3.07 3.28 5.94
CA TYR A 129 3.90 2.11 6.22
C TYR A 129 3.35 0.86 5.55
N THR A 130 2.08 0.53 5.77
CA THR A 130 1.46 -0.70 5.25
C THR A 130 1.54 -0.78 3.73
N ARG A 131 1.26 0.32 3.03
CA ARG A 131 1.30 0.36 1.56
C ARG A 131 2.73 0.32 1.05
N TYR A 132 3.53 1.34 1.35
CA TYR A 132 4.83 1.50 0.70
C TYR A 132 5.87 0.46 1.15
N MET A 133 5.86 0.02 2.42
CA MET A 133 6.76 -1.05 2.84
C MET A 133 6.37 -2.39 2.23
N GLY A 134 5.08 -2.61 1.98
CA GLY A 134 4.58 -3.75 1.20
C GLY A 134 5.08 -3.71 -0.25
N ASP A 135 4.95 -2.56 -0.92
CA ASP A 135 5.36 -2.37 -2.31
C ASP A 135 6.86 -2.54 -2.52
N LEU A 136 7.67 -2.01 -1.59
CA LEU A 136 9.13 -2.15 -1.59
C LEU A 136 9.60 -3.54 -1.11
N SER A 137 8.67 -4.40 -0.67
CA SER A 137 8.95 -5.78 -0.25
C SER A 137 8.35 -6.79 -1.22
N GLY A 138 7.13 -7.25 -0.96
CA GLY A 138 6.46 -8.25 -1.81
C GLY A 138 6.20 -7.72 -3.22
N GLY A 139 5.92 -6.42 -3.36
CA GLY A 139 5.68 -5.79 -4.67
C GLY A 139 6.87 -5.88 -5.62
N GLN A 140 8.11 -5.85 -5.10
CA GLN A 140 9.33 -5.97 -5.91
C GLN A 140 9.54 -7.39 -6.46
N TYR A 141 8.98 -8.41 -5.82
CA TYR A 141 8.98 -9.78 -6.31
C TYR A 141 7.76 -10.06 -7.21
N LEU A 142 6.57 -9.62 -6.78
CA LEU A 142 5.31 -9.90 -7.45
C LEU A 142 5.16 -9.13 -8.77
N GLY A 143 5.63 -7.87 -8.81
CA GLY A 143 5.51 -6.99 -9.98
C GLY A 143 6.11 -7.60 -11.25
N PRO A 144 7.38 -8.04 -11.25
CA PRO A 144 8.01 -8.69 -12.40
C PRO A 144 7.31 -9.99 -12.84
N VAL A 145 6.75 -10.76 -11.90
CA VAL A 145 6.02 -11.99 -12.20
C VAL A 145 4.72 -11.68 -12.92
N ILE A 146 3.93 -10.73 -12.42
CA ILE A 146 2.71 -10.25 -13.07
C ILE A 146 3.02 -9.65 -14.44
N ALA A 147 4.05 -8.81 -14.55
CA ALA A 147 4.44 -8.21 -15.81
C ALA A 147 4.74 -9.28 -16.88
N ARG A 148 5.47 -10.33 -16.51
CA ARG A 148 5.74 -11.47 -17.38
C ARG A 148 4.47 -12.23 -17.76
N ALA A 149 3.59 -12.51 -16.81
CA ALA A 149 2.35 -13.26 -17.04
C ALA A 149 1.43 -12.56 -18.06
N TYR A 150 1.48 -11.22 -18.16
CA TYR A 150 0.66 -10.43 -19.06
C TYR A 150 1.41 -9.77 -20.23
N GLY A 151 2.69 -10.13 -20.43
CA GLY A 151 3.52 -9.58 -21.51
C GLY A 151 3.70 -8.06 -21.44
N LEU A 152 3.86 -7.52 -20.23
CA LEU A 152 4.05 -6.09 -19.98
C LEU A 152 5.55 -5.76 -19.92
N ASP A 153 5.97 -4.79 -20.72
CA ASP A 153 7.34 -4.27 -20.77
C ASP A 153 7.28 -2.74 -20.85
N GLY A 154 7.41 -2.09 -19.69
CA GLY A 154 7.19 -0.65 -19.51
C GLY A 154 5.78 -0.30 -19.01
N ASP A 155 4.94 0.26 -19.87
CA ASP A 155 3.60 0.69 -19.48
C ASP A 155 2.72 -0.50 -19.03
N GLY A 156 1.90 -0.26 -18.02
CA GLY A 156 1.02 -1.27 -17.45
C GLY A 156 1.60 -1.95 -16.21
N HIS A 157 2.86 -1.75 -15.85
CA HIS A 157 3.44 -2.28 -14.61
C HIS A 157 4.31 -1.26 -13.84
N ARG A 158 4.30 0.02 -14.24
CA ARG A 158 5.11 1.10 -13.66
C ARG A 158 4.87 1.27 -12.16
N PHE A 159 3.68 0.93 -11.66
CA PHE A 159 3.37 0.91 -10.23
C PHE A 159 4.45 0.20 -9.38
N PHE A 160 5.00 -0.89 -9.89
CA PHE A 160 6.01 -1.70 -9.19
C PHE A 160 7.44 -1.16 -9.33
N VAL A 161 7.66 -0.16 -10.18
CA VAL A 161 8.98 0.40 -10.49
C VAL A 161 9.23 1.63 -9.62
N PHE A 162 10.25 1.58 -8.76
CA PHE A 162 10.67 2.69 -7.89
C PHE A 162 12.02 3.23 -8.35
N ASP A 163 12.02 4.05 -9.40
CA ASP A 163 13.23 4.62 -9.96
C ASP A 163 14.02 5.42 -8.92
N GLY A 164 15.32 5.12 -8.80
CA GLY A 164 16.22 5.80 -7.85
C GLY A 164 16.07 5.38 -6.39
N VAL A 165 15.24 4.38 -6.07
CA VAL A 165 15.06 3.87 -4.71
C VAL A 165 15.73 2.52 -4.55
N ASP A 166 16.67 2.41 -3.61
CA ASP A 166 17.11 1.10 -3.08
C ASP A 166 16.09 0.63 -2.03
N PRO A 167 15.32 -0.45 -2.28
CA PRO A 167 14.27 -0.89 -1.36
C PRO A 167 14.81 -1.34 0.01
N ALA A 168 16.02 -1.90 0.06
CA ALA A 168 16.63 -2.34 1.33
C ALA A 168 17.05 -1.12 2.16
N ALA A 169 17.76 -0.17 1.54
CA ALA A 169 18.20 1.04 2.21
C ALA A 169 17.01 1.91 2.68
N PHE A 170 15.99 2.05 1.83
CA PHE A 170 14.81 2.85 2.14
C PHE A 170 14.03 2.29 3.34
N ARG A 171 13.77 0.97 3.36
CA ARG A 171 13.11 0.32 4.50
C ARG A 171 13.91 0.43 5.79
N ALA A 172 15.25 0.35 5.72
CA ALA A 172 16.10 0.56 6.88
C ALA A 172 15.99 2.01 7.40
N GLY A 173 15.94 3.00 6.50
CA GLY A 173 15.66 4.39 6.83
C GLY A 173 14.30 4.59 7.49
N TYR A 174 13.25 4.01 6.92
CA TYR A 174 11.89 4.08 7.45
C TYR A 174 11.78 3.53 8.87
N ARG A 175 12.44 2.39 9.16
CA ARG A 175 12.48 1.82 10.51
C ARG A 175 13.15 2.74 11.51
N ARG A 176 14.28 3.36 11.14
CA ARG A 176 14.94 4.36 11.99
C ARG A 176 14.05 5.57 12.27
N LEU A 177 13.23 5.99 11.31
CA LEU A 177 12.26 7.07 11.52
C LEU A 177 11.16 6.66 12.51
N LEU A 178 10.63 5.44 12.41
CA LEU A 178 9.66 4.91 13.38
C LEU A 178 10.25 4.83 14.79
N ASP A 179 11.48 4.31 14.92
CA ASP A 179 12.14 4.15 16.22
C ASP A 179 12.54 5.49 16.87
N ALA A 180 12.70 6.54 16.05
CA ALA A 180 13.04 7.89 16.51
C ALA A 180 11.82 8.84 16.58
N ALA A 181 10.61 8.35 16.28
CA ALA A 181 9.40 9.16 16.37
C ALA A 181 9.14 9.50 17.85
N PRO A 182 8.89 10.79 18.19
CA PRO A 182 8.71 11.21 19.58
C PRO A 182 7.30 10.90 20.12
N TRP A 183 6.74 9.75 19.74
CA TRP A 183 5.40 9.32 20.11
C TRP A 183 5.38 8.66 21.48
N GLY A 184 4.43 9.09 22.32
CA GLY A 184 4.13 8.44 23.58
C GLY A 184 3.45 7.08 23.37
N GLY A 185 3.29 6.29 24.45
CA GLY A 185 2.70 4.95 24.39
C GLY A 185 1.36 4.90 23.65
N ALA A 186 0.43 5.82 23.96
CA ALA A 186 -0.88 5.88 23.32
C ALA A 186 -0.82 6.17 21.80
N GLU A 187 0.12 6.99 21.36
CA GLU A 187 0.32 7.27 19.92
C GLU A 187 0.94 6.09 19.20
N GLN A 188 1.89 5.39 19.85
CA GLN A 188 2.46 4.15 19.33
C GLN A 188 1.41 3.05 19.21
N ASP A 189 0.55 2.90 20.23
CA ASP A 189 -0.55 1.93 20.20
C ASP A 189 -1.56 2.29 19.09
N THR A 190 -1.87 3.59 18.94
CA THR A 190 -2.71 4.05 17.82
C THR A 190 -2.09 3.72 16.46
N PHE A 191 -0.77 3.90 16.30
CA PHE A 191 -0.07 3.50 15.08
C PHE A 191 -0.21 1.99 14.82
N LEU A 192 0.05 1.14 15.82
CA LEU A 192 -0.02 -0.31 15.68
C LEU A 192 -1.44 -0.79 15.34
N ASP A 193 -2.44 -0.29 16.07
CA ASP A 193 -3.84 -0.59 15.83
C ASP A 193 -4.26 -0.18 14.41
N GLU A 194 -3.85 1.00 13.96
CA GLU A 194 -4.17 1.48 12.62
C GLU A 194 -3.45 0.68 11.52
N VAL A 195 -2.25 0.16 11.78
CA VAL A 195 -1.57 -0.73 10.84
C VAL A 195 -2.40 -2.01 10.63
N ALA A 196 -2.94 -2.59 11.70
CA ALA A 196 -3.83 -3.76 11.60
C ALA A 196 -5.11 -3.42 10.81
N VAL A 197 -5.70 -2.23 11.02
CA VAL A 197 -6.83 -1.73 10.22
C VAL A 197 -6.46 -1.62 8.74
N ALA A 198 -5.29 -1.06 8.42
CA ALA A 198 -4.80 -0.91 7.06
C ALA A 198 -4.58 -2.25 6.34
N TYR A 199 -4.13 -3.28 7.07
CA TYR A 199 -4.03 -4.64 6.54
C TYR A 199 -5.40 -5.25 6.27
N ARG A 200 -6.33 -5.18 7.24
CA ARG A 200 -7.70 -5.67 7.05
C ARG A 200 -8.36 -5.04 5.83
N LEU A 201 -8.29 -3.72 5.69
CA LEU A 201 -8.83 -3.02 4.51
C LEU A 201 -8.15 -3.43 3.20
N THR A 202 -6.87 -3.79 3.24
CA THR A 202 -6.17 -4.33 2.06
C THR A 202 -6.68 -5.72 1.71
N ILE A 203 -6.89 -6.58 2.71
CA ILE A 203 -7.43 -7.93 2.54
C ILE A 203 -8.85 -7.85 1.98
N ASP A 204 -9.72 -7.00 2.55
CA ASP A 204 -11.09 -6.81 2.07
C ASP A 204 -11.15 -6.43 0.58
N VAL A 205 -10.23 -5.56 0.12
CA VAL A 205 -10.13 -5.18 -1.31
C VAL A 205 -9.68 -6.35 -2.17
N LEU A 206 -8.73 -7.16 -1.70
CA LEU A 206 -8.25 -8.33 -2.45
C LEU A 206 -9.30 -9.45 -2.50
N ASP A 207 -10.05 -9.64 -1.42
CA ASP A 207 -11.13 -10.62 -1.33
C ASP A 207 -12.30 -10.22 -2.24
N GLU A 208 -12.70 -8.94 -2.25
CA GLU A 208 -13.75 -8.47 -3.16
C GLU A 208 -13.32 -8.56 -4.64
N LEU A 209 -12.04 -8.31 -4.94
CA LEU A 209 -11.48 -8.55 -6.27
C LEU A 209 -11.48 -10.04 -6.63
N ARG A 210 -11.19 -10.93 -5.67
CA ARG A 210 -11.27 -12.37 -5.87
C ARG A 210 -12.71 -12.78 -6.24
N GLU A 211 -13.69 -12.43 -5.41
CA GLU A 211 -15.10 -12.76 -5.62
C GLU A 211 -15.64 -12.25 -6.96
N ARG A 212 -15.12 -11.12 -7.45
CA ARG A 212 -15.50 -10.53 -8.73
C ARG A 212 -14.96 -11.27 -9.95
N TRP A 213 -13.85 -11.98 -9.81
CA TRP A 213 -13.09 -12.59 -10.91
C TRP A 213 -12.94 -14.12 -10.80
N GLU A 214 -13.52 -14.72 -9.76
CA GLU A 214 -13.83 -16.17 -9.65
C GLU A 214 -15.05 -16.55 -10.47
#